data_AF-B1KQI7-F1
#
_entry.id   AF-B1KQI7-F1
#
_cell.length_a   1.000
_cell.length_b   1.000
_cell.length_c   1.000
_cell.angle_alpha   90.00
_cell.angle_beta   90.00
_cell.angle_gamma   90.00
#
_symmetry.space_group_name_H-M   'P 1'
#
loop_
_entity.id
_entity.type
_entity.pdbx_description
1 polymer ?
#
loop_
_entity_poly.entity_id
_entity_poly.type
_entity_poly.pdbx_seq_one_letter_code
_entity_poly.pdbx_strand_id
1 'polypeptide(L)' 'MSYNVNGHEITVSFPVNSISLNKSSIAFTDSLGKNRQTFSKRTEALTFMKWLLSSNK' A
#
# COMPACT_ATOMS: atom_id res chain seq x y z
N MET A 1 6.54 0.66 -8.84
CA MET A 1 6.87 1.96 -8.19
C MET A 1 7.20 1.69 -6.73
N SER A 2 7.98 2.54 -6.08
CA SER A 2 8.26 2.40 -4.66
C SER A 2 7.67 3.54 -3.84
N TYR A 3 7.37 3.24 -2.58
CA TYR A 3 6.83 4.18 -1.60
C TYR A 3 7.70 4.15 -0.35
N ASN A 4 8.27 5.28 0.04
CA ASN A 4 9.06 5.39 1.25
C ASN A 4 8.17 5.79 2.43
N VAL A 5 8.23 5.00 3.51
CA VAL A 5 7.56 5.31 4.77
C VAL A 5 8.51 5.05 5.94
N ASN A 6 8.75 6.08 6.74
CA ASN A 6 9.60 5.97 7.94
C ASN A 6 10.98 5.32 7.68
N GLY A 7 11.58 5.57 6.51
CA GLY A 7 12.87 4.98 6.12
C GLY A 7 12.79 3.56 5.57
N HIS A 8 11.58 2.97 5.50
CA HIS A 8 11.33 1.68 4.87
C HIS A 8 10.76 1.86 3.46
N GLU A 9 11.31 1.13 2.50
CA GLU A 9 10.81 1.14 1.12
C GLU A 9 9.81 0.01 0.90
N ILE A 10 8.64 0.37 0.37
CA ILE A 10 7.60 -0.58 -0.04
C ILE A 10 7.54 -0.55 -1.56
N THR A 11 7.90 -1.66 -2.17
CA THR A 11 7.78 -1.84 -3.62
C THR A 11 6.38 -2.35 -3.97
N VAL A 12 5.74 -1.70 -4.94
CA VAL A 12 4.41 -2.06 -5.44
C VAL A 12 4.47 -2.18 -6.95
N SER A 13 4.03 -3.32 -7.47
CA SER A 13 3.92 -3.55 -8.91
C SER A 13 2.56 -3.10 -9.42
N PHE A 14 2.47 -1.98 -10.13
CA PHE A 14 1.20 -1.54 -10.69
C PHE A 14 0.87 -2.27 -12.00
N PRO A 15 -0.42 -2.47 -12.33
CA PRO A 15 -1.59 -2.11 -11.53
C PRO A 15 -1.81 -3.06 -10.34
N VAL A 16 -2.49 -2.56 -9.30
CA VAL A 16 -2.99 -3.38 -8.20
C VAL A 16 -4.43 -3.81 -8.48
N ASN A 17 -4.70 -5.11 -8.29
CA ASN A 17 -5.97 -5.74 -8.59
C ASN A 17 -6.99 -5.59 -7.45
N SER A 18 -6.50 -5.47 -6.21
CA SER A 18 -7.35 -5.29 -5.03
C SER A 18 -6.62 -4.54 -3.94
N ILE A 19 -7.35 -3.77 -3.14
CA ILE A 19 -6.86 -3.03 -1.99
C ILE A 19 -7.91 -3.16 -0.88
N SER A 20 -7.46 -3.45 0.33
CA SER A 20 -8.30 -3.46 1.54
C SER A 20 -7.56 -2.80 2.70
N LEU A 21 -8.28 -2.05 3.52
CA LEU A 21 -7.78 -1.35 4.70
C LEU A 21 -8.49 -1.86 5.94
N ASN A 22 -7.74 -2.25 6.97
CA ASN A 22 -8.24 -2.58 8.29
C ASN A 22 -7.43 -1.86 9.37
N LYS A 23 -8.02 -0.84 10.00
CA LYS A 23 -7.36 0.02 10.98
C LYS A 23 -6.08 0.64 10.42
N SER A 24 -4.90 0.18 10.85
CA SER A 24 -3.60 0.61 10.35
C SER A 24 -2.91 -0.42 9.45
N SER A 25 -3.58 -1.51 9.09
CA SER A 25 -3.07 -2.51 8.15
C SER A 25 -3.73 -2.36 6.77
N ILE A 26 -2.94 -2.49 5.72
CA ILE A 26 -3.40 -2.54 4.33
C ILE A 26 -2.99 -3.87 3.72
N ALA A 27 -3.91 -4.51 3.02
CA ALA A 27 -3.59 -5.61 2.12
C ALA A 27 -3.92 -5.20 0.69
N PHE A 28 -3.03 -5.50 -0.24
CA PHE A 28 -3.22 -5.24 -1.67
C PHE A 28 -2.69 -6.41 -2.49
N THR A 29 -3.25 -6.62 -3.68
CA THR A 29 -2.76 -7.64 -4.61
C THR A 29 -2.19 -6.94 -5.83
N ASP A 30 -0.92 -7.15 -6.12
CA ASP A 30 -0.28 -6.71 -7.35
C ASP A 30 0.02 -7.90 -8.28
N SER A 31 0.72 -7.65 -9.39
CA SER A 31 1.16 -8.69 -10.33
C SER A 31 2.11 -9.73 -9.72
N LEU A 32 2.77 -9.40 -8.59
CA LEU A 32 3.67 -10.32 -7.89
C LEU A 32 2.92 -11.15 -6.82
N GLY A 33 1.76 -10.68 -6.39
CA GLY A 33 0.84 -11.44 -5.55
C GLY A 33 0.23 -10.61 -4.43
N LYS A 34 -0.14 -11.31 -3.35
CA LYS A 34 -0.79 -10.69 -2.19
C LYS A 34 0.26 -10.09 -1.26
N ASN A 35 0.10 -8.82 -0.96
CA ASN A 35 0.96 -8.05 -0.07
C ASN A 35 0.16 -7.56 1.13
N ARG A 36 0.82 -7.45 2.28
CA ARG A 36 0.24 -6.87 3.50
C ARG A 36 1.25 -5.99 4.19
N GLN A 37 0.84 -4.77 4.53
CA GLN A 37 1.63 -3.79 5.23
C GLN A 37 0.87 -3.34 6.48
N THR A 38 1.56 -3.29 7.62
CA THR A 38 0.99 -2.78 8.87
C THR A 38 1.76 -1.54 9.28
N PHE A 39 1.04 -0.44 9.40
CA PHE A 39 1.59 0.86 9.76
C PHE A 39 1.40 1.10 11.26
N SER A 40 2.30 1.90 11.82
CA SER A 40 2.24 2.32 13.23
C SER A 40 1.04 3.24 13.48
N LYS A 41 0.72 4.10 12.50
CA LYS A 41 -0.42 5.03 12.60
C LYS A 41 -1.43 4.76 11.49
N ARG A 42 -2.73 4.89 11.84
CA ARG A 42 -3.82 4.80 10.86
C ARG A 42 -3.69 5.85 9.74
N THR A 43 -3.18 7.04 10.06
CA THR A 43 -2.97 8.11 9.08
C THR A 43 -1.95 7.73 8.01
N GLU A 44 -0.88 7.02 8.37
CA GLU A 44 0.12 6.51 7.43
C GLU A 44 -0.48 5.49 6.47
N ALA A 45 -1.27 4.55 7.00
CA ALA A 45 -2.02 3.61 6.18
C ALA A 45 -2.93 4.36 5.20
N LEU A 46 -3.72 5.33 5.66
CA LEU A 46 -4.59 6.12 4.78
C LEU A 46 -3.81 6.86 3.68
N THR A 47 -2.66 7.44 3.99
CA THR A 47 -1.80 8.10 2.99
C THR A 47 -1.28 7.09 1.96
N PHE A 48 -0.81 5.92 2.41
CA PHE A 48 -0.36 4.87 1.50
C PHE A 48 -1.50 4.35 0.61
N MET A 49 -2.71 4.17 1.15
CA MET A 49 -3.88 3.77 0.37
C MET A 49 -4.23 4.81 -0.70
N LYS A 50 -4.19 6.11 -0.38
CA LYS A 50 -4.40 7.17 -1.36
C LYS A 50 -3.38 7.13 -2.48
N TRP A 51 -2.11 6.91 -2.14
CA TRP A 51 -1.04 6.76 -3.11
C TRP A 51 -1.22 5.53 -4.01
N LEU A 52 -1.65 4.39 -3.45
CA LEU A 52 -1.99 3.20 -4.23
C LEU A 52 -3.09 3.52 -5.25
N LEU A 53 -4.18 4.17 -4.83
CA LEU A 53 -5.29 4.52 -5.70
C LEU A 53 -4.89 5.54 -6.78
N SER A 54 -4.10 6.56 -6.45
CA SER A 54 -3.68 7.58 -7.42
C SER A 54 -2.71 7.06 -8.47
N SER A 55 -1.93 6.03 -8.12
CA SER A 55 -0.90 5.45 -8.98
C SER A 55 -1.43 4.30 -9.83
N ASN A 56 -2.63 3.78 -9.52
CA ASN A 56 -3.29 2.70 -10.25
C ASN A 56 -4.09 3.24 -11.46
N LYS A 57 -3.36 3.76 -12.45
CA LYS A 57 -3.93 4.27 -13.72
C LYS A 57 -3.96 3.21 -14.81
#